data_AF-A0A415BJ18-F1
#
_entry.id   AF-A0A415BJ18-F1
#
_cell.length_a   1.000
_cell.length_b   1.000
_cell.length_c   1.000
_cell.angle_alpha   90.00
_cell.angle_beta   90.00
_cell.angle_gamma   90.00
#
_symmetry.space_group_name_H-M   'P 1'
#
loop_
_entity.id
_entity.type
_entity.pdbx_description
1 polymer ?
#
loop_
_entity_poly.entity_id
_entity_poly.type
_entity_poly.pdbx_seq_one_letter_code
_entity_poly.pdbx_strand_id
1 'polypeptide(L)'
;MLTISGMHKGETKLTIPNQVVREQLFAYILDTYHENDLTFDSYEKRKLASGLAYDGKWKPYFGHSYIIELKYAKGKDSSERIEQLRRQAIEQAERYASSESVQKAIGPTMLHKIIIVYRGMEMVVCEEL
;
A
#
# COMPACT_ATOMS: atom_id res chain seq x y z
N MET A 1 -1.81 0.52 -12.67
CA MET A 1 -2.79 1.25 -13.51
C MET A 1 -4.04 1.45 -12.66
N LEU A 2 -4.30 2.68 -12.24
CA LEU A 2 -5.51 3.05 -11.49
C LEU A 2 -6.54 3.62 -12.47
N THR A 3 -7.81 3.26 -12.29
CA THR A 3 -8.91 3.78 -13.10
C THR A 3 -9.84 4.61 -12.22
N ILE A 4 -10.31 5.74 -12.74
CA ILE A 4 -11.30 6.57 -12.06
C ILE A 4 -12.63 5.81 -12.05
N SER A 5 -13.10 5.42 -10.87
CA SER A 5 -14.39 4.73 -10.68
C SER A 5 -15.54 5.65 -10.26
N GLY A 6 -15.28 6.95 -10.09
CA GLY A 6 -16.30 7.94 -9.77
C GLY A 6 -15.77 9.04 -8.86
N MET A 7 -16.68 9.88 -8.34
CA MET A 7 -16.39 10.89 -7.33
C MET A 7 -17.00 10.46 -5.99
N HIS A 8 -16.23 10.55 -4.91
CA HIS A 8 -16.73 10.34 -3.55
C HIS A 8 -16.40 11.58 -2.71
N LYS A 9 -17.43 12.27 -2.20
CA LYS A 9 -17.30 13.49 -1.39
C LYS A 9 -16.43 14.60 -2.02
N GLY A 10 -16.49 14.75 -3.34
CA GLY A 10 -15.74 15.78 -4.06
C GLY A 10 -14.31 15.38 -4.47
N GLU A 11 -13.83 14.19 -4.09
CA GLU A 11 -12.53 13.68 -4.52
C GLU A 11 -12.66 12.54 -5.53
N THR A 12 -11.71 12.48 -6.47
CA THR A 12 -11.64 11.46 -7.51
C THR A 12 -11.34 10.09 -6.90
N LYS A 13 -12.33 9.19 -6.93
CA LYS A 13 -12.21 7.82 -6.43
C LYS A 13 -11.48 6.94 -7.45
N LEU A 14 -10.17 6.80 -7.24
CA LEU A 14 -9.32 5.88 -8.00
C LEU A 14 -9.50 4.46 -7.45
N THR A 15 -9.78 3.49 -8.32
CA THR A 15 -9.81 2.06 -7.95
C THR A 15 -8.90 1.26 -8.86
N ILE A 16 -8.39 0.16 -8.33
CA ILE A 16 -7.68 -0.86 -9.11
C ILE A 16 -8.76 -1.74 -9.75
N PRO A 17 -8.94 -1.71 -11.08
CA PRO A 17 -10.03 -2.41 -11.75
C PRO A 17 -9.78 -3.91 -11.87
N ASN A 18 -8.52 -4.34 -11.87
CA ASN A 18 -8.17 -5.73 -12.08
C ASN A 18 -8.35 -6.53 -10.78
N GLN A 19 -9.38 -7.35 -10.74
CA GLN A 19 -9.71 -8.19 -9.60
C GLN A 19 -8.56 -9.13 -9.21
N VAL A 20 -7.79 -9.63 -10.17
CA VAL A 20 -6.60 -10.46 -9.91
C VAL A 20 -5.52 -9.68 -9.15
N VAL A 21 -5.30 -8.41 -9.51
CA VAL A 21 -4.34 -7.55 -8.83
C VAL A 21 -4.80 -7.20 -7.42
N ARG A 22 -6.11 -6.99 -7.25
CA ARG A 22 -6.71 -6.75 -5.94
C ARG A 22 -6.58 -7.97 -5.04
N GLU A 23 -6.89 -9.15 -5.55
CA GLU A 23 -6.77 -10.42 -4.82
C GLU A 23 -5.31 -10.73 -4.47
N GLN A 24 -4.36 -10.50 -5.38
CA GLN A 24 -2.92 -10.63 -5.08
C GLN A 24 -2.44 -9.67 -3.99
N LEU A 25 -2.93 -8.42 -4.00
CA LEU A 25 -2.57 -7.44 -2.97
C LEU A 25 -3.16 -7.81 -1.59
N PHE A 26 -4.43 -8.26 -1.55
CA PHE A 26 -5.06 -8.69 -0.31
C PHE A 26 -4.46 -9.99 0.22
N ALA A 27 -4.17 -10.96 -0.66
CA ALA A 27 -3.48 -12.19 -0.29
C ALA A 27 -2.10 -11.88 0.29
N TYR A 28 -1.31 -11.02 -0.34
CA TYR A 28 -0.03 -10.58 0.20
C TYR A 28 -0.14 -9.99 1.60
N ILE A 29 -1.07 -9.04 1.80
CA ILE A 29 -1.25 -8.42 3.12
C ILE A 29 -1.66 -9.48 4.15
N LEU A 30 -2.57 -10.39 3.80
CA LEU A 30 -3.05 -11.43 4.71
C LEU A 30 -1.96 -12.46 5.05
N ASP A 31 -1.20 -12.90 4.05
CA ASP A 31 -0.09 -13.85 4.20
C ASP A 31 1.02 -13.23 5.04
N THR A 32 1.37 -11.95 4.80
CA THR A 32 2.34 -11.22 5.63
C THR A 32 1.89 -11.15 7.10
N TYR A 33 0.59 -10.96 7.35
CA TYR A 33 0.04 -10.97 8.71
C TYR A 33 0.18 -12.34 9.38
N HIS A 34 -0.03 -13.43 8.65
CA HIS A 34 0.09 -14.79 9.17
C HIS A 34 1.56 -15.22 9.34
N GLU A 35 2.45 -14.89 8.41
CA GLU A 35 3.86 -15.28 8.43
C GLU A 35 4.66 -14.57 9.52
N ASN A 36 4.30 -13.33 9.86
CA ASN A 36 5.00 -12.54 10.88
C ASN A 36 4.40 -12.72 12.30
N ASP A 37 3.49 -13.67 12.50
CA ASP A 37 2.78 -13.96 13.76
C ASP A 37 2.36 -12.67 14.49
N LEU A 38 1.85 -11.71 13.70
CA LEU A 38 1.52 -10.38 14.19
C LEU A 38 0.28 -10.48 15.08
N THR A 39 0.50 -10.66 16.38
CA THR A 39 -0.57 -10.62 17.36
C THR A 39 -1.12 -9.20 17.42
N PHE A 40 -2.35 -9.05 16.95
CA PHE A 40 -3.04 -7.78 16.97
C PHE A 40 -3.38 -7.42 18.43
N ASP A 41 -2.72 -6.41 19.03
CA ASP A 41 -3.06 -5.94 20.38
C ASP A 41 -4.48 -5.35 20.38
N SER A 42 -5.42 -6.21 20.79
CA SER A 42 -6.84 -5.90 20.82
C SER A 42 -7.18 -4.80 21.83
N TYR A 43 -6.34 -4.57 22.84
CA TYR A 43 -6.58 -3.58 23.88
C TYR A 43 -6.26 -2.17 23.38
N GLU A 44 -5.06 -1.96 22.83
CA GLU A 44 -4.66 -0.67 22.27
C GLU A 44 -5.57 -0.26 21.10
N LYS A 45 -5.96 -1.18 20.20
CA LYS A 45 -6.95 -0.85 19.16
C LYS A 45 -8.29 -0.44 19.75
N ARG A 46 -8.77 -1.11 20.81
CA ARG A 46 -10.07 -0.79 21.41
C ARG A 46 -10.04 0.59 22.07
N LYS A 47 -8.92 0.96 22.68
CA LYS A 47 -8.68 2.30 23.24
C LYS A 47 -8.64 3.36 22.14
N LEU A 48 -7.93 3.11 21.04
CA LEU A 48 -7.90 4.00 19.87
C LEU A 48 -9.28 4.11 19.21
N ALA A 49 -10.01 2.99 19.06
CA ALA A 49 -11.35 2.94 18.48
C ALA A 49 -12.37 3.68 19.36
N SER A 50 -12.25 3.55 20.68
CA SER A 50 -13.05 4.31 21.64
C SER A 50 -12.76 5.82 21.53
N GLY A 51 -11.49 6.22 21.48
CA GLY A 51 -11.11 7.62 21.27
C GLY A 51 -11.60 8.18 19.93
N LEU A 52 -11.61 7.36 18.88
CA LEU A 52 -12.20 7.72 17.58
C LEU A 52 -13.73 7.89 17.68
N ALA A 53 -14.43 6.93 18.29
CA ALA A 53 -15.90 6.89 18.32
C ALA A 53 -16.52 7.93 19.26
N TYR A 54 -15.91 8.17 20.42
CA TYR A 54 -16.46 9.06 21.45
C TYR A 54 -15.86 10.47 21.42
N ASP A 55 -14.55 10.59 21.16
CA ASP A 55 -13.84 11.88 21.21
C ASP A 55 -13.49 12.44 19.82
N GLY A 56 -13.79 11.70 18.75
CA GLY A 56 -13.39 12.07 17.39
C GLY A 56 -11.86 12.10 17.18
N LYS A 57 -11.08 11.48 18.07
CA LYS A 57 -9.61 11.43 18.02
C LYS A 57 -9.15 10.43 16.96
N TRP A 58 -9.28 10.81 15.69
CA TRP A 58 -8.92 9.95 14.56
C TRP A 58 -7.40 9.87 14.32
N LYS A 59 -6.64 10.93 14.62
CA LYS A 59 -5.19 11.00 14.35
C LYS A 59 -4.38 9.86 15.00
N PRO A 60 -4.56 9.51 16.29
CA PRO A 60 -3.85 8.39 16.91
C PRO A 60 -4.26 7.02 16.34
N TYR A 61 -5.50 6.91 15.83
CA TYR A 61 -6.00 5.67 15.22
C TYR A 61 -5.38 5.44 13.83
N PHE A 62 -5.10 6.51 13.09
CA PHE A 62 -4.50 6.47 11.75
C PHE A 62 -3.09 7.08 11.76
N GLY A 63 -2.16 6.53 12.54
CA GLY A 63 -0.79 7.04 12.66
C GLY A 63 0.14 6.72 11.48
N HIS A 64 -0.29 5.84 10.57
CA HIS A 64 0.53 5.33 9.47
C HIS A 64 -0.16 5.57 8.13
N SER A 65 0.62 5.81 7.09
CA SER A 65 0.17 5.90 5.71
C SER A 65 1.07 5.05 4.82
N TYR A 66 0.50 4.44 3.78
CA TYR A 66 1.21 3.48 2.95
C TYR A 66 1.08 3.85 1.47
N ILE A 67 2.20 3.84 0.76
CA ILE A 67 2.25 3.80 -0.70
C ILE A 67 2.73 2.41 -1.09
N ILE A 68 1.96 1.70 -1.90
CA ILE A 68 2.34 0.40 -2.43
C ILE A 68 2.45 0.50 -3.94
N GLU A 69 3.66 0.31 -4.48
CA GLU A 69 3.89 0.29 -5.92
C GLU A 69 4.13 -1.14 -6.39
N LEU A 70 3.24 -1.61 -7.26
CA LEU A 70 3.21 -2.97 -7.76
C LEU A 70 3.64 -3.01 -9.23
N LYS A 71 4.65 -3.84 -9.55
CA LYS A 71 5.05 -4.16 -10.93
C LYS A 71 4.88 -5.64 -11.24
N TYR A 72 4.68 -5.90 -12.53
CA TYR A 72 4.49 -7.25 -13.05
C TYR A 72 5.47 -7.53 -14.19
N ALA A 73 6.24 -8.59 -14.03
CA ALA A 73 7.10 -9.21 -15.02
C ALA A 73 6.45 -10.51 -15.53
N LYS A 74 6.67 -10.85 -16.79
CA LYS A 74 6.24 -12.14 -17.34
C LYS A 74 7.11 -13.25 -16.75
N GLY A 75 6.56 -14.46 -16.66
CA GLY A 75 7.29 -15.62 -16.10
C GLY A 75 8.66 -15.90 -16.75
N LYS A 76 8.82 -15.54 -18.02
CA LYS A 76 10.07 -15.69 -18.79
C LYS A 76 11.02 -14.48 -18.75
N ASP A 77 10.63 -13.40 -18.08
CA ASP A 77 11.45 -12.20 -18.01
C ASP A 77 12.68 -12.46 -17.11
N SER A 78 13.82 -11.90 -17.52
CA SER A 78 15.09 -12.10 -16.85
C SER A 78 15.20 -11.33 -15.53
N SER A 79 16.19 -11.68 -14.71
CA SER A 79 16.48 -10.98 -13.45
C SER A 79 16.84 -9.51 -13.68
N GLU A 80 17.50 -9.16 -14.79
CA GLU A 80 17.77 -7.76 -15.12
C GLU A 80 16.47 -6.97 -15.38
N ARG A 81 15.47 -7.61 -15.98
CA ARG A 81 14.17 -6.99 -16.21
C ARG A 81 13.42 -6.76 -14.89
N ILE A 82 13.51 -7.71 -13.95
CA ILE A 82 12.94 -7.55 -12.61
C ILE A 82 13.60 -6.37 -11.90
N GLU A 83 14.93 -6.25 -11.94
CA GLU A 83 15.65 -5.15 -11.30
C GLU A 83 15.31 -3.79 -11.94
N GLN A 84 15.13 -3.73 -13.26
CA GLN A 84 14.63 -2.53 -13.93
C GLN A 84 13.24 -2.13 -13.42
N LEU A 85 12.32 -3.10 -13.29
CA LEU A 85 10.97 -2.84 -12.79
C LEU A 85 10.99 -2.38 -11.33
N ARG A 86 11.85 -2.99 -10.49
CA ARG A 86 12.07 -2.57 -9.11
C ARG A 86 12.52 -1.11 -9.04
N ARG A 87 13.55 -0.72 -9.79
CA ARG A 87 14.04 0.67 -9.83
C ARG A 87 12.97 1.65 -10.29
N GLN A 88 12.21 1.30 -11.33
CA GLN A 88 11.09 2.11 -11.79
C GLN A 88 9.98 2.24 -10.73
N ALA A 89 9.73 1.19 -9.96
CA ALA A 89 8.76 1.22 -8.87
C ALA A 89 9.22 2.16 -7.75
N ILE A 90 10.49 2.08 -7.35
CA ILE A 90 11.11 2.97 -6.38
C ILE A 90 10.96 4.44 -6.82
N GLU A 91 11.41 4.77 -8.03
CA GLU A 91 11.32 6.14 -8.56
C GLU A 91 9.87 6.65 -8.60
N GLN A 92 8.93 5.78 -8.98
CA GLN A 92 7.51 6.16 -9.03
C GLN A 92 6.92 6.37 -7.64
N ALA A 93 7.28 5.52 -6.67
CA ALA A 93 6.86 5.65 -5.28
C ALA A 93 7.42 6.94 -4.65
N GLU A 94 8.70 7.25 -4.86
CA GLU A 94 9.31 8.50 -4.39
C GLU A 94 8.65 9.72 -5.02
N ARG A 95 8.44 9.69 -6.34
CA ARG A 95 7.78 10.79 -7.04
C ARG A 95 6.37 11.00 -6.51
N TYR A 96 5.61 9.94 -6.28
CA TYR A 96 4.26 10.05 -5.73
C TYR A 96 4.27 10.55 -4.28
N ALA A 97 5.21 10.05 -3.46
CA ALA A 97 5.41 10.53 -2.09
C ALA A 97 5.72 12.04 -2.04
N SER A 98 6.49 12.56 -3.00
CA SER A 98 6.81 13.99 -3.11
C SER A 98 5.66 14.86 -3.66
N SER A 99 4.55 14.26 -4.12
CA SER A 99 3.45 15.03 -4.71
C SER A 99 2.67 15.83 -3.67
N GLU A 100 2.22 17.03 -4.04
CA GLU A 100 1.54 17.95 -3.13
C GLU A 100 0.26 17.36 -2.53
N SER A 101 -0.50 16.58 -3.30
CA SER A 101 -1.71 15.90 -2.83
C SER A 101 -1.40 14.88 -1.73
N VAL A 102 -0.33 14.10 -1.92
CA VAL A 102 0.10 13.07 -0.96
C VAL A 102 0.67 13.72 0.29
N GLN A 103 1.52 14.74 0.15
CA GLN A 103 2.06 15.50 1.29
C GLN A 103 0.95 16.12 2.16
N LYS A 104 -0.10 16.66 1.53
CA LYS A 104 -1.28 17.17 2.25
C LYS A 104 -2.09 16.06 2.93
N ALA A 105 -2.17 14.89 2.31
CA ALA A 105 -2.96 13.75 2.82
C ALA A 105 -2.28 13.00 3.98
N ILE A 106 -0.95 12.86 3.95
CA ILE A 106 -0.16 12.18 5.00
C ILE A 106 -0.24 12.97 6.31
N GLY A 107 -0.11 14.31 6.24
CA GLY A 107 -0.16 15.14 7.44
C GLY A 107 0.87 14.67 8.49
N PRO A 108 0.45 14.28 9.72
CA PRO A 108 1.37 13.85 10.79
C PRO A 108 1.72 12.35 10.76
N THR A 109 1.24 11.57 9.79
CA THR A 109 1.44 10.11 9.78
C THR A 109 2.83 9.73 9.32
N MET A 110 3.31 8.57 9.78
CA MET A 110 4.51 7.96 9.23
C MET A 110 4.17 7.34 7.88
N LEU A 111 4.84 7.80 6.82
CA LEU A 111 4.68 7.26 5.48
C LEU A 111 5.62 6.06 5.26
N HIS A 112 5.04 4.92 4.90
CA HIS A 112 5.71 3.70 4.50
C HIS A 112 5.59 3.53 2.98
N LYS A 113 6.68 3.15 2.31
CA LYS A 113 6.71 2.89 0.86
C LYS A 113 7.10 1.45 0.62
N ILE A 114 6.18 0.65 0.09
CA ILE A 114 6.37 -0.78 -0.15
C ILE A 114 6.47 -1.01 -1.66
N ILE A 115 7.54 -1.68 -2.07
CA ILE A 115 7.79 -2.04 -3.46
C ILE A 115 7.58 -3.53 -3.64
N ILE A 116 6.71 -3.89 -4.59
CA ILE A 116 6.39 -5.29 -4.89
C ILE A 116 6.58 -5.55 -6.38
N VAL A 117 7.34 -6.59 -6.72
CA VAL A 117 7.46 -7.07 -8.11
C VAL A 117 7.09 -8.55 -8.18
N TYR A 118 6.11 -8.86 -9.03
CA TYR A 118 5.77 -10.24 -9.37
C TYR A 118 6.43 -10.65 -10.67
N ARG A 119 6.86 -11.91 -10.75
CA ARG A 119 7.21 -12.62 -11.98
C ARG A 119 6.23 -13.77 -12.17
N GLY A 120 5.31 -13.67 -13.13
CA GLY A 120 4.28 -14.69 -13.29
C GLY A 120 3.32 -14.71 -12.09
N MET A 121 3.38 -15.75 -11.27
CA MET A 121 2.63 -15.85 -10.00
C MET A 121 3.53 -15.75 -8.76
N GLU A 122 4.84 -15.65 -8.97
CA GLU A 122 5.84 -15.60 -7.90
C GLU A 122 6.14 -14.16 -7.54
N MET A 123 6.14 -13.84 -6.24
CA MET A 123 6.62 -12.56 -5.74
C MET A 123 8.13 -12.63 -5.60
N VAL A 124 8.84 -11.88 -6.45
CA VAL A 124 10.31 -11.96 -6.53
C VAL A 124 10.99 -10.78 -5.83
N VAL A 125 10.26 -9.69 -5.57
CA VAL A 125 10.72 -8.54 -4.80
C VAL A 125 9.61 -8.08 -3.87
N CYS A 126 9.95 -7.90 -2.60
CA CYS A 126 9.11 -7.29 -1.58
C CYS A 126 10.01 -6.59 -0.57
N GLU A 127 9.98 -5.26 -0.54
CA GLU A 127 10.80 -4.46 0.36
C GLU A 127 10.10 -3.15 0.74
N GLU A 128 10.50 -2.62 1.89
CA GLU A 128 10.14 -1.28 2.36
C GLU A 128 11.35 -0.34 2.19
N LEU A 129 11.10 0.89 1.74
CA LEU A 129 12.12 1.95 1.54
C LEU A 129 12.23 2.90 2.73
#